data_AF-A0A1F6DUY7-F1
#
_entry.id   AF-A0A1F6DUY7-F1
#
_cell.length_a   1.000
_cell.length_b   1.000
_cell.length_c   1.000
_cell.angle_alpha   90.00
_cell.angle_beta   90.00
_cell.angle_gamma   90.00
#
_symmetry.space_group_name_H-M   'P 1'
#
loop_
_entity.id
_entity.type
_entity.pdbx_description
1 polymer ?
#
loop_
_entity_poly.entity_id
_entity_poly.type
_entity_poly.pdbx_seq_one_letter_code
_entity_poly.pdbx_strand_id
1 'polypeptide(L)'
;MDDWPSRNTNESRRKSADRPTPDKTAAHPTEWNGPDPLKGLSPRALGIIYSVCDQGGLSFDKVRNEDLDRPSAAIRTVAFALLRHATQMTQGEIGGVFNRSESDVKSARQHLQRLWHSDPRHPTCELLRTSCERVVLDPALVLRESSQTQVAAE
;
A
#
# COMPACT_ATOMS: atom_id res chain seq x y z
N MET A 1 10.11 -20.48 20.09
CA MET A 1 8.71 -20.30 20.52
C MET A 1 8.86 -19.70 21.89
N ASP A 2 8.79 -18.38 21.95
CA ASP A 2 9.20 -17.62 23.10
C ASP A 2 8.01 -16.87 23.69
N ASP A 3 8.00 -16.91 25.01
CA ASP A 3 6.98 -16.56 25.98
C ASP A 3 6.51 -15.10 25.86
N TRP A 4 5.22 -14.88 25.62
CA TRP A 4 4.59 -13.56 25.69
C TRP A 4 3.96 -13.41 27.09
N PRO A 5 4.36 -12.44 27.93
CA PRO A 5 3.91 -12.42 29.31
C PRO A 5 2.43 -12.05 29.43
N SER A 6 1.72 -12.92 30.16
CA SER A 6 0.34 -12.75 30.58
C SER A 6 0.22 -11.76 31.74
N ARG A 7 -0.80 -10.90 31.62
CA ARG A 7 -1.54 -10.17 32.67
C ARG A 7 -0.80 -9.10 33.48
N ASN A 8 -1.36 -7.89 33.42
CA ASN A 8 -1.75 -7.24 34.66
C ASN A 8 -3.13 -6.59 34.54
N THR A 9 -4.01 -7.00 35.45
CA THR A 9 -5.37 -6.53 35.72
C THR A 9 -5.33 -5.14 36.33
N ASN A 10 -6.16 -4.21 35.84
CA ASN A 10 -6.67 -3.18 36.74
C ASN A 10 -8.14 -2.91 36.45
N GLU A 11 -8.93 -3.43 37.38
CA GLU A 11 -10.35 -3.28 37.54
C GLU A 11 -10.65 -1.85 38.06
N SER A 12 -11.81 -1.32 37.67
CA SER A 12 -12.50 -0.21 38.35
C SER A 12 -12.00 1.23 38.16
N ARG A 13 -12.56 1.90 37.14
CA ARG A 13 -13.13 3.24 37.35
C ARG A 13 -14.40 3.43 36.53
N ARG A 14 -15.54 3.34 37.22
CA ARG A 14 -16.88 3.66 36.72
C ARG A 14 -16.95 5.14 36.29
N LYS A 15 -17.47 5.42 35.10
CA LYS A 15 -18.47 6.50 34.90
C LYS A 15 -19.05 6.46 33.48
N SER A 16 -20.36 6.21 33.44
CA SER A 16 -21.36 6.69 32.49
C SER A 16 -20.84 7.27 31.16
N ALA A 17 -21.03 6.49 30.11
CA ALA A 17 -21.27 7.04 28.79
C ALA A 17 -22.40 6.22 28.17
N ASP A 18 -23.63 6.69 28.38
CA ASP A 18 -24.75 6.43 27.49
C ASP A 18 -24.34 6.97 26.11
N ARG A 19 -23.67 6.13 25.32
CA ARG A 19 -23.39 6.39 23.91
C ARG A 19 -24.40 5.57 23.13
N PRO A 20 -25.13 6.16 22.17
CA PRO A 20 -25.89 5.36 21.23
C PRO A 20 -24.92 4.38 20.56
N THR A 21 -25.21 3.08 20.68
CA THR A 21 -24.60 2.06 19.83
C THR A 21 -24.81 2.50 18.39
N PRO A 22 -23.75 2.83 17.61
CA PRO A 22 -23.93 2.96 16.19
C PRO A 22 -24.34 1.58 15.70
N ASP A 23 -25.56 1.54 15.19
CA ASP A 23 -26.17 0.43 14.49
C ASP A 23 -25.12 -0.21 13.56
N LYS A 24 -24.69 -1.43 13.87
CA LYS A 24 -23.86 -2.24 12.97
C LYS A 24 -24.73 -2.79 11.85
N THR A 25 -25.36 -1.90 11.09
CA THR A 25 -25.54 -2.15 9.67
C THR A 25 -24.13 -2.02 9.08
N ALA A 26 -23.37 -3.13 9.10
CA ALA A 26 -22.12 -3.21 8.37
C ALA A 26 -22.43 -2.86 6.93
N ALA A 27 -22.05 -1.65 6.52
CA ALA A 27 -22.15 -1.22 5.14
C ALA A 27 -21.45 -2.30 4.31
N HIS A 28 -22.22 -2.92 3.42
CA HIS A 28 -21.71 -3.80 2.40
C HIS A 28 -20.48 -3.15 1.74
N PRO A 29 -19.45 -3.92 1.34
CA PRO A 29 -18.35 -3.36 0.58
C PRO A 29 -18.98 -2.65 -0.61
N THR A 30 -18.78 -1.33 -0.68
CA THR A 30 -19.32 -0.54 -1.77
C THR A 30 -18.68 -1.08 -3.05
N GLU A 31 -19.45 -1.83 -3.84
CA GLU A 31 -19.01 -2.28 -5.16
C GLU A 31 -18.68 -1.02 -5.96
N TRP A 32 -17.39 -0.88 -6.28
CA TRP A 32 -16.88 0.23 -7.05
C TRP A 32 -17.45 0.15 -8.47
N ASN A 33 -18.39 1.05 -8.80
CA ASN A 33 -18.98 1.17 -10.14
C ASN A 33 -18.18 2.10 -11.07
N GLY A 34 -16.92 2.40 -10.74
CA GLY A 34 -16.06 3.22 -11.58
C GLY A 34 -15.31 2.41 -12.63
N PRO A 35 -14.60 3.07 -13.56
CA PRO A 35 -13.74 2.40 -14.52
C PRO A 35 -12.69 1.52 -13.81
N ASP A 36 -12.24 0.47 -14.49
CA ASP A 36 -11.18 -0.41 -14.02
C ASP A 36 -9.97 0.44 -13.55
N PRO A 37 -9.59 0.38 -12.26
CA PRO A 37 -8.53 1.20 -11.69
C PRO A 37 -7.15 0.94 -12.31
N LEU A 38 -6.98 -0.19 -13.00
CA LEU A 38 -5.74 -0.57 -13.68
C LEU A 38 -5.72 -0.11 -15.14
N LYS A 39 -6.87 0.28 -15.70
CA LYS A 39 -6.99 0.70 -17.09
C LYS A 39 -6.30 2.05 -17.30
N GLY A 40 -5.42 2.10 -18.30
CA GLY A 40 -4.68 3.31 -18.66
C GLY A 40 -3.42 3.56 -17.82
N LEU A 41 -3.10 2.67 -16.87
CA LEU A 41 -1.83 2.71 -16.17
C LEU A 41 -0.68 2.31 -17.11
N SER A 42 0.50 2.89 -16.88
CA SER A 42 1.70 2.49 -17.61
C SER A 42 2.07 1.04 -17.27
N PRO A 43 2.73 0.31 -18.18
CA PRO A 43 3.21 -1.05 -17.88
C PRO A 43 4.06 -1.13 -16.61
N ARG A 44 4.83 -0.06 -16.33
CA ARG A 44 5.64 0.08 -15.13
C ARG A 44 4.80 0.17 -13.85
N ALA A 45 3.74 0.97 -13.87
CA ALA A 45 2.81 1.05 -12.73
C ALA A 45 2.11 -0.30 -12.48
N LEU A 46 1.65 -0.97 -13.55
CA LEU A 46 1.04 -2.30 -13.45
C LEU A 46 2.01 -3.34 -12.90
N GLY A 47 3.24 -3.37 -13.42
CA GLY A 47 4.29 -4.29 -12.95
C GLY A 47 4.59 -4.12 -11.45
N ILE A 48 4.65 -2.87 -10.97
CA ILE A 48 4.81 -2.59 -9.53
C ILE A 48 3.62 -3.13 -8.74
N ILE A 49 2.39 -2.83 -9.14
CA ILE A 49 1.18 -3.25 -8.42
C ILE A 49 1.15 -4.79 -8.32
N TYR A 50 1.31 -5.48 -9.44
CA TYR A 50 1.29 -6.94 -9.46
C TYR A 50 2.46 -7.54 -8.67
N SER A 51 3.67 -7.00 -8.80
CA SER A 51 4.84 -7.49 -8.06
C SER A 51 4.65 -7.39 -6.55
N VAL A 52 4.17 -6.25 -6.03
CA VAL A 52 4.00 -6.09 -4.57
C VAL A 52 2.85 -6.95 -4.05
N CYS A 53 1.77 -7.10 -4.83
CA CYS A 53 0.66 -7.98 -4.49
C CYS A 53 1.08 -9.46 -4.45
N ASP A 54 1.82 -9.91 -5.47
CA ASP A 54 2.37 -11.27 -5.57
C ASP A 54 3.29 -11.58 -4.39
N GLN A 55 4.24 -10.70 -4.08
CA GLN A 55 5.15 -10.85 -2.93
C GLN A 55 4.44 -10.83 -1.58
N GLY A 56 3.37 -10.05 -1.47
CA GLY A 56 2.53 -9.99 -0.28
C GLY A 56 1.49 -11.12 -0.17
N GLY A 57 1.38 -11.97 -1.20
CA GLY A 57 0.45 -13.09 -1.24
C GLY A 57 -1.03 -12.71 -1.28
N LEU A 58 -1.37 -11.48 -1.69
CA LEU A 58 -2.74 -10.97 -1.73
C LEU A 58 -3.12 -10.51 -3.14
N SER A 59 -4.39 -10.67 -3.51
CA SER A 59 -4.90 -10.11 -4.76
C SER A 59 -5.02 -8.59 -4.68
N PHE A 60 -4.94 -7.91 -5.83
CA PHE A 60 -5.10 -6.47 -5.89
C PHE A 60 -6.46 -6.01 -5.33
N ASP A 61 -7.55 -6.72 -5.63
CA ASP A 61 -8.88 -6.38 -5.11
C ASP A 61 -8.95 -6.41 -3.59
N LYS A 62 -8.26 -7.37 -2.96
CA LYS A 62 -8.17 -7.45 -1.51
C LYS A 62 -7.39 -6.27 -0.94
N VAL A 63 -6.23 -5.99 -1.52
CA VAL A 63 -5.35 -4.88 -1.14
C VAL A 63 -6.05 -3.52 -1.28
N ARG A 64 -6.87 -3.35 -2.32
CA ARG A 64 -7.62 -2.12 -2.61
C ARG A 64 -8.78 -1.91 -1.64
N ASN A 65 -9.53 -2.96 -1.29
CA ASN A 65 -10.81 -2.84 -0.60
C ASN A 65 -10.75 -3.12 0.90
N GLU A 66 -9.79 -3.92 1.40
CA GLU A 66 -9.73 -4.24 2.82
C GLU A 66 -8.95 -3.20 3.63
N ASP A 67 -9.66 -2.42 4.44
CA ASP A 67 -9.04 -1.34 5.24
C ASP A 67 -8.37 -1.79 6.52
N LEU A 68 -8.85 -2.86 7.15
CA LEU A 68 -8.47 -3.25 8.51
C LEU A 68 -7.42 -4.35 8.59
N ASP A 69 -7.05 -4.95 7.46
CA ASP A 69 -6.09 -6.04 7.41
C ASP A 69 -4.64 -5.50 7.38
N ARG A 70 -3.84 -5.88 8.37
CA ARG A 70 -2.44 -5.42 8.52
C ARG A 70 -1.57 -5.79 7.31
N PRO A 71 -1.60 -7.02 6.78
CA PRO A 71 -0.96 -7.38 5.51
C PRO A 71 -1.37 -6.48 4.35
N SER A 72 -2.67 -6.26 4.13
CA SER A 72 -3.18 -5.37 3.07
C SER A 72 -2.66 -3.94 3.22
N ALA A 73 -2.57 -3.41 4.43
CA ALA A 73 -2.01 -2.09 4.70
C ALA A 73 -0.50 -2.01 4.41
N ALA A 74 0.27 -3.05 4.72
CA ALA A 74 1.70 -3.12 4.43
C ALA A 74 1.95 -3.13 2.91
N ILE A 75 1.20 -3.96 2.16
CA ILE A 75 1.28 -4.03 0.70
C ILE A 75 0.93 -2.68 0.06
N ARG A 76 -0.18 -2.05 0.47
CA ARG A 76 -0.56 -0.70 0.00
C ARG A 76 0.56 0.31 0.24
N THR A 77 1.11 0.31 1.46
CA THR A 77 2.17 1.25 1.87
C THR A 77 3.41 1.12 0.98
N VAL A 78 3.84 -0.13 0.69
CA VAL A 78 4.96 -0.39 -0.22
C VAL A 78 4.62 0.03 -1.65
N ALA A 79 3.43 -0.33 -2.15
CA ALA A 79 2.99 0.03 -3.49
C ALA A 79 2.96 1.56 -3.69
N PHE A 80 2.46 2.33 -2.72
CA PHE A 80 2.44 3.80 -2.77
C PHE A 80 3.84 4.39 -2.89
N ALA A 81 4.80 3.84 -2.14
CA ALA A 81 6.17 4.31 -2.15
C ALA A 81 6.84 4.03 -3.51
N LEU A 82 6.68 2.82 -4.03
CA LEU A 82 7.27 2.41 -5.31
C LEU A 82 6.66 3.13 -6.50
N LEU A 83 5.33 3.24 -6.57
CA LEU A 83 4.65 3.97 -7.64
C LEU A 83 5.12 5.42 -7.67
N ARG A 84 5.14 6.10 -6.51
CA ARG A 84 5.60 7.49 -6.47
C ARG A 84 7.06 7.64 -6.90
N HIS A 85 7.92 6.69 -6.54
CA HIS A 85 9.33 6.73 -6.89
C HIS A 85 9.59 6.41 -8.37
N ALA A 86 8.86 5.44 -8.93
CA ALA A 86 9.20 4.84 -10.22
C ALA A 86 8.31 5.28 -11.39
N THR A 87 7.16 5.93 -11.18
CA THR A 87 6.21 6.26 -12.27
C THR A 87 5.79 7.73 -12.30
N GLN A 88 6.38 8.59 -11.46
CA GLN A 88 6.04 10.01 -11.29
C GLN A 88 4.57 10.32 -10.92
N MET A 89 3.72 9.30 -10.76
CA MET A 89 2.32 9.44 -10.40
C MET A 89 2.16 10.32 -9.15
N THR A 90 1.17 11.20 -9.18
CA THR A 90 0.76 12.04 -8.06
C THR A 90 0.12 11.20 -6.95
N GLN A 91 0.05 11.75 -5.74
CA GLN A 91 -0.59 11.07 -4.63
C GLN A 91 -2.09 10.86 -4.86
N GLY A 92 -2.75 11.79 -5.54
CA GLY A 92 -4.15 11.66 -5.96
C GLY A 92 -4.37 10.53 -6.97
N GLU A 93 -3.51 10.39 -7.97
CA GLU A 93 -3.59 9.28 -8.94
C GLU A 93 -3.37 7.92 -8.27
N ILE A 94 -2.36 7.81 -7.40
CA ILE A 94 -2.10 6.61 -6.60
C ILE A 94 -3.32 6.31 -5.71
N GLY A 95 -3.88 7.34 -5.05
CA GLY A 95 -5.09 7.22 -4.25
C GLY A 95 -6.27 6.68 -5.05
N GLY A 96 -6.48 7.18 -6.27
CA GLY A 96 -7.53 6.72 -7.17
C GLY A 96 -7.42 5.21 -7.50
N VAL A 97 -6.21 4.71 -7.77
CA VAL A 97 -5.98 3.29 -8.04
C VAL A 97 -6.39 2.43 -6.84
N PHE A 98 -6.00 2.84 -5.63
CA PHE A 98 -6.23 2.05 -4.41
C PHE A 98 -7.49 2.45 -3.63
N ASN A 99 -8.36 3.30 -4.19
CA ASN A 99 -9.54 3.85 -3.52
C ASN A 99 -9.21 4.50 -2.16
N ARG A 100 -8.16 5.32 -2.10
CA ARG A 100 -7.70 6.02 -0.89
C ARG A 100 -7.51 7.51 -1.15
N SER A 101 -7.56 8.29 -0.07
CA SER A 101 -7.32 9.72 -0.17
C SER A 101 -5.84 10.02 -0.40
N GLU A 102 -5.53 11.16 -1.01
CA GLU A 102 -4.15 11.65 -1.12
C GLU A 102 -3.47 11.74 0.27
N SER A 103 -4.20 12.15 1.30
CA SER A 103 -3.69 12.20 2.68
C SER A 103 -3.28 10.83 3.22
N ASP A 104 -4.01 9.76 2.87
CA ASP A 104 -3.66 8.40 3.27
C ASP A 104 -2.37 7.96 2.60
N VAL A 105 -2.26 8.21 1.29
CA VAL A 105 -1.04 7.92 0.51
C VAL A 105 0.16 8.66 1.10
N LYS A 106 0.01 9.94 1.45
CA LYS A 106 1.05 10.73 2.11
C LYS A 106 1.49 10.11 3.43
N SER A 107 0.52 9.82 4.29
CA SER A 107 0.74 9.35 5.66
C SER A 107 1.41 7.98 5.68
N ALA A 108 0.96 7.07 4.83
CA ALA A 108 1.55 5.74 4.67
C ALA A 108 3.01 5.82 4.20
N ARG A 109 3.32 6.69 3.23
CA ARG A 109 4.71 6.89 2.77
C ARG A 109 5.62 7.47 3.86
N GLN A 110 5.14 8.47 4.60
CA GLN A 110 5.88 9.02 5.75
C GLN A 110 6.06 7.98 6.86
N HIS A 111 5.06 7.12 7.09
CA HIS A 111 5.17 6.01 8.02
C HIS A 111 6.26 5.03 7.58
N LEU A 112 6.28 4.61 6.31
CA LEU A 112 7.31 3.72 5.77
C LEU A 112 8.71 4.30 5.91
N GLN A 113 8.88 5.60 5.62
CA GLN A 113 10.17 6.27 5.78
C GLN A 113 10.65 6.25 7.23
N ARG A 114 9.75 6.56 8.18
CA ARG A 114 10.07 6.46 9.62
C ARG A 114 10.43 5.03 10.01
N LEU A 115 9.63 4.07 9.56
CA LEU A 115 9.81 2.65 9.84
C LEU A 115 11.16 2.15 9.33
N TRP A 116 11.55 2.54 8.11
CA TRP A 116 12.84 2.19 7.52
C TRP A 116 14.02 2.66 8.37
N HIS A 117 13.91 3.84 8.97
CA HIS A 117 14.96 4.39 9.84
C HIS A 117 14.94 3.81 11.25
N SER A 118 13.78 3.48 11.79
CA SER A 118 13.64 2.97 13.16
C SER A 118 13.85 1.46 13.27
N ASP A 119 13.31 0.69 12.33
CA ASP A 119 13.37 -0.77 12.31
C ASP A 119 13.46 -1.28 10.85
N PRO A 120 14.67 -1.31 10.27
CA PRO A 120 14.84 -1.78 8.90
C PRO A 120 14.53 -3.28 8.74
N ARG A 121 14.47 -4.08 9.81
CA ARG A 121 14.14 -5.51 9.72
C ARG A 121 12.62 -5.76 9.78
N HIS A 122 11.83 -4.70 9.89
CA HIS A 122 10.39 -4.82 9.89
C HIS A 122 9.88 -5.50 8.60
N PRO A 123 8.88 -6.40 8.67
CA PRO A 123 8.36 -7.13 7.49
C PRO A 123 7.96 -6.22 6.30
N THR A 124 7.38 -5.05 6.57
CA THR A 124 7.07 -4.05 5.52
C THR A 124 8.33 -3.55 4.78
N CYS A 125 9.44 -3.38 5.50
CA CYS A 125 10.72 -2.96 4.90
C CYS A 125 11.38 -4.11 4.14
N GLU A 126 11.23 -5.35 4.59
CA GLU A 126 11.65 -6.52 3.81
C GLU A 126 10.86 -6.65 2.51
N LEU A 127 9.53 -6.52 2.57
CA LEU A 127 8.67 -6.49 1.38
C LEU A 127 9.07 -5.37 0.41
N LEU A 128 9.43 -4.19 0.92
CA LEU A 128 9.94 -3.10 0.09
C LEU A 128 11.22 -3.51 -0.65
N ARG A 129 12.20 -4.13 0.03
CA ARG A 129 13.47 -4.56 -0.60
C ARG A 129 13.23 -5.58 -1.71
N THR A 130 12.50 -6.65 -1.40
CA THR A 130 12.25 -7.72 -2.36
C THR A 130 11.43 -7.22 -3.56
N SER A 131 10.49 -6.29 -3.33
CA SER A 131 9.74 -5.64 -4.40
C SER A 131 10.62 -4.70 -5.24
N CYS A 132 11.51 -3.92 -4.62
CA CYS A 132 12.47 -3.08 -5.33
C CYS A 132 13.38 -3.90 -6.25
N GLU A 133 13.96 -4.98 -5.75
CA GLU A 133 14.85 -5.86 -6.52
C GLU A 133 14.13 -6.40 -7.76
N ARG A 134 12.89 -6.87 -7.60
CA ARG A 134 12.11 -7.41 -8.72
C ARG A 134 11.72 -6.34 -9.75
N VAL A 135 11.32 -5.14 -9.30
CA VAL A 135 10.94 -4.03 -10.18
C VAL A 135 12.14 -3.45 -10.94
N VAL A 136 13.33 -3.42 -10.32
CA VAL A 136 14.58 -2.96 -10.97
C VAL A 136 15.08 -3.97 -11.99
N LEU A 137 14.91 -5.26 -11.72
CA LEU A 137 15.44 -6.34 -12.55
C LEU A 137 14.51 -6.77 -13.69
N ASP A 138 13.26 -6.29 -13.73
CA ASP A 138 12.32 -6.68 -14.79
C ASP A 138 12.72 -6.04 -16.14
N PRO A 139 13.25 -6.83 -17.09
CA PRO A 139 13.72 -6.31 -18.37
C PRO A 139 12.58 -5.78 -19.23
N ALA A 140 11.34 -6.25 -19.04
CA ALA A 140 10.15 -5.74 -19.74
C ALA A 140 9.79 -4.31 -19.30
N LEU A 141 10.22 -3.89 -18.11
CA LEU A 141 10.07 -2.51 -17.61
C LEU A 141 11.25 -1.61 -18.00
N VAL A 142 12.46 -2.17 -18.10
CA VAL A 142 13.68 -1.43 -18.47
C VAL A 142 13.76 -1.10 -19.96
N LEU A 143 13.30 -2.00 -20.84
CA LEU A 143 13.46 -1.87 -22.30
C LEU A 143 12.63 -0.74 -22.95
N ARG A 144 11.67 -0.12 -22.25
CA ARG A 144 10.87 1.01 -22.78
C ARG A 144 11.40 2.39 -22.41
N GLU A 145 12.25 2.51 -21.39
CA GLU A 145 12.80 3.80 -20.97
C GLU A 145 14.04 4.20 -21.78
N SER A 146 14.80 3.23 -22.28
CA SER A 146 16.00 3.48 -23.11
C SER A 146 15.68 4.01 -24.52
N SER A 147 14.42 4.04 -24.93
CA SER A 147 13.99 4.49 -26.27
C SER A 147 13.50 5.94 -26.31
N GLN A 148 13.47 6.68 -25.19
CA GLN A 148 13.00 8.08 -25.16
C GLN A 148 14.10 9.13 -24.94
N THR A 149 15.36 8.74 -24.71
CA THR A 149 16.45 9.70 -24.43
C THR A 149 17.31 10.06 -25.66
N GLN A 150 16.94 9.62 -26.87
CA GLN A 150 17.70 9.95 -28.10
C GLN A 150 16.84 10.67 -29.17
N VAL A 151 16.12 11.74 -28.81
CA VAL A 151 15.66 12.75 -29.79
C VAL A 151 15.59 14.13 -29.12
N ALA A 152 16.74 14.67 -28.70
CA ALA A 152 16.86 16.08 -28.31
C ALA A 152 18.32 16.56 -28.38
N ALA A 153 18.98 16.32 -29.51
CA ALA A 153 20.20 17.01 -29.91
C ALA A 153 20.45 16.75 -31.40
N GLU A 154 19.85 17.59 -32.25
CA GLU A 154 20.49 18.33 -33.36
C GLU A 154 19.41 18.99 -34.24
#